data_AF-A0A263BPW1-F1
#
_entry.id   AF-A0A263BPW1-F1
#
_cell.length_a   1.000
_cell.length_b   1.000
_cell.length_c   1.000
_cell.angle_alpha   90.00
_cell.angle_beta   90.00
_cell.angle_gamma   90.00
#
_symmetry.space_group_name_H-M   'P 1'
#
loop_
_entity.id
_entity.type
_entity.pdbx_description
1 polymer ?
#
loop_
_entity_poly.entity_id
_entity_poly.type
_entity_poly.pdbx_seq_one_letter_code
_entity_poly.pdbx_strand_id
1 'polypeptide(L)'
;MSNEPCKCKKLYCDVKEELKDVQAQLQEQKQLQQQLQAQLQKQKQLQKQLQLQLQKQLQVQEQLQVQVQRQNQLQEQLQLQIQAQIQAQAQAQAQAQNDTDTISNLGNPTQTVTINLADQDNKCKCQGKCKCDGKCQCNDKCKCHMMELPEGGKLVEFQADTRNSVNRAGNQPGTCLEDETKVAEVTLNDVTAGNKVLLNGLFHVDNDQGVFQNLRVRIYKNSVSPANLIYDLPRLEIDAENRDDQNQPITVLHVDNITDDATNVNYILTAQGQVLLRGPITFAASEITS
;
A
#
# COMPACT_ATOMS: atom_id res chain seq x y z
N MET A 1 1.12 71.79 -71.82
CA MET A 1 1.53 71.90 -70.40
C MET A 1 0.90 70.73 -69.65
N SER A 2 1.58 69.59 -69.60
CA SER A 2 1.09 68.40 -68.91
C SER A 2 1.37 68.53 -67.42
N ASN A 3 0.31 68.84 -66.66
CA ASN A 3 0.31 68.79 -65.20
C ASN A 3 0.59 67.34 -64.75
N GLU A 4 1.74 67.11 -64.12
CA GLU A 4 2.05 65.86 -63.41
C GLU A 4 1.97 66.09 -61.88
N PRO A 5 0.78 66.05 -61.22
CA PRO A 5 0.69 66.16 -59.77
C PRO A 5 0.36 64.82 -59.07
N CYS A 6 0.70 63.65 -59.63
CA CYS A 6 0.19 62.37 -59.11
C CYS A 6 1.23 61.37 -58.56
N LYS A 7 2.54 61.63 -58.62
CA LYS A 7 3.54 60.69 -58.06
C LYS A 7 3.66 60.77 -56.53
N CYS A 8 3.64 61.97 -55.94
CA CYS A 8 3.75 62.15 -54.48
C CYS A 8 2.53 61.60 -53.70
N LYS A 9 1.33 61.63 -54.29
CA LYS A 9 0.10 61.19 -53.61
C LYS A 9 0.02 59.66 -53.48
N LYS A 10 0.54 58.93 -54.46
CA LYS A 10 0.62 57.46 -54.43
C LYS A 10 1.61 56.98 -53.36
N LEU A 11 2.81 57.55 -53.33
CA LEU A 11 3.85 57.21 -52.36
C LEU A 11 3.38 57.41 -50.90
N TYR A 12 2.61 58.48 -50.63
CA TYR A 12 2.05 58.75 -49.30
C TYR A 12 0.96 57.76 -48.88
N CYS A 13 0.17 57.25 -49.83
CA CYS A 13 -0.83 56.21 -49.57
C CYS A 13 -0.17 54.88 -49.22
N ASP A 14 0.85 54.47 -49.99
CA ASP A 14 1.57 53.20 -49.79
C ASP A 14 2.28 53.19 -48.42
N VAL A 15 3.01 54.26 -48.07
CA VAL A 15 3.69 54.38 -46.76
C VAL A 15 2.69 54.40 -45.60
N LYS A 16 1.50 54.99 -45.79
CA LYS A 16 0.46 55.02 -44.75
C LYS A 16 -0.17 53.65 -44.52
N GLU A 17 -0.19 52.80 -45.53
CA GLU A 17 -0.67 51.42 -45.45
C GLU A 17 0.34 50.53 -44.73
N GLU A 18 1.63 50.62 -45.11
CA GLU A 18 2.72 49.94 -44.40
C GLU A 18 2.79 50.33 -42.92
N LEU A 19 2.56 51.61 -42.58
CA LEU A 19 2.54 52.07 -41.19
C LEU A 19 1.41 51.42 -40.37
N LYS A 20 0.26 51.15 -40.99
CA LYS A 20 -0.85 50.47 -40.31
C LYS A 20 -0.52 49.00 -40.07
N ASP A 21 0.12 48.34 -41.03
CA ASP A 21 0.51 46.94 -40.90
C ASP A 21 1.57 46.77 -39.80
N VAL A 22 2.56 47.67 -39.75
CA VAL A 22 3.55 47.70 -38.66
C VAL A 22 2.89 47.95 -37.30
N GLN A 23 1.88 48.83 -37.23
CA GLN A 23 1.13 49.05 -36.00
C GLN A 23 0.33 47.81 -35.59
N ALA A 24 -0.27 47.08 -36.54
CA ALA A 24 -0.99 45.84 -36.26
C ALA A 24 -0.05 44.75 -35.73
N GLN A 25 1.10 44.55 -36.37
CA GLN A 25 2.13 43.61 -35.92
C GLN A 25 2.64 43.93 -34.51
N LEU A 26 2.82 45.22 -34.18
CA LEU A 26 3.24 45.64 -32.85
C LEU A 26 2.18 45.31 -31.77
N GLN A 27 0.89 45.41 -32.11
CA GLN A 27 -0.19 45.03 -31.18
C GLN A 27 -0.21 43.52 -30.95
N GLU A 28 -0.04 42.72 -32.01
CA GLU A 28 0.05 41.27 -31.91
C GLU A 28 1.24 40.84 -31.04
N GLN A 29 2.40 41.49 -31.22
CA GLN A 29 3.58 41.18 -30.41
C GLN A 29 3.36 41.48 -28.91
N LYS A 30 2.65 42.57 -28.59
CA LYS A 30 2.26 42.91 -27.21
C LYS A 30 1.32 41.87 -26.62
N GLN A 31 0.35 41.38 -27.38
CA GLN A 31 -0.56 40.32 -26.93
C GLN A 31 0.21 39.03 -26.64
N LEU A 32 1.13 38.64 -27.52
CA LEU A 32 1.97 37.45 -27.33
C LEU A 32 2.85 37.59 -26.06
N GLN A 33 3.41 38.78 -25.83
CA GLN A 33 4.19 39.05 -24.62
C GLN A 33 3.36 38.89 -23.34
N GLN A 34 2.11 39.36 -23.33
CA GLN A 34 1.21 39.19 -22.19
C GLN A 34 0.84 37.72 -21.96
N GLN A 35 0.58 36.97 -23.03
CA GLN A 35 0.30 35.53 -22.94
C GLN A 35 1.49 34.76 -22.35
N LEU A 36 2.71 35.07 -22.79
CA LEU A 36 3.92 34.44 -22.27
C LEU A 36 4.14 34.75 -20.78
N GLN A 37 3.89 36.01 -20.36
CA GLN A 37 3.96 36.38 -18.94
C GLN A 37 2.93 35.62 -18.10
N ALA A 38 1.70 35.45 -18.61
CA ALA A 38 0.66 34.69 -17.92
C ALA A 38 1.03 33.20 -17.78
N GLN A 39 1.61 32.60 -18.83
CA GLN A 39 2.12 31.23 -18.78
C GLN A 39 3.23 31.07 -17.73
N LEU A 40 4.16 32.02 -17.66
CA LEU A 40 5.24 32.00 -16.68
C LEU A 40 4.72 32.10 -15.23
N GLN A 41 3.71 32.93 -14.99
CA GLN A 41 3.05 33.02 -13.67
C GLN A 41 2.37 31.70 -13.29
N LYS A 42 1.70 31.05 -14.25
CA LYS A 42 1.08 29.73 -14.04
C LYS A 42 2.10 28.66 -13.70
N GLN A 43 3.25 28.63 -14.38
CA GLN A 43 4.34 27.71 -14.05
C GLN A 43 4.89 27.94 -12.62
N LYS A 44 5.08 29.19 -12.21
CA LYS A 44 5.53 29.51 -10.83
C LYS A 44 4.53 29.06 -9.78
N GLN A 45 3.22 29.18 -10.04
CA GLN A 45 2.19 28.68 -9.13
C GLN A 45 2.23 27.15 -9.02
N LEU A 46 2.38 26.45 -10.16
CA LEU A 46 2.49 24.99 -10.18
C LEU A 46 3.71 24.51 -9.40
N GLN A 47 4.85 25.18 -9.56
CA GLN A 47 6.08 24.87 -8.83
C GLN A 47 5.89 24.99 -7.31
N LYS A 48 5.20 26.04 -6.85
CA LYS A 48 4.87 26.20 -5.41
C LYS A 48 3.95 25.11 -4.90
N GLN A 49 2.94 24.73 -5.69
CA GLN A 49 2.02 23.65 -5.31
C GLN A 49 2.76 22.32 -5.20
N LEU A 50 3.64 22.00 -6.16
CA LEU A 50 4.45 20.79 -6.13
C LEU A 50 5.38 20.76 -4.92
N GLN A 51 6.04 21.87 -4.61
CA GLN A 51 6.90 21.98 -3.44
C GLN A 51 6.14 21.74 -2.13
N LEU A 52 4.91 22.27 -2.03
CA LEU A 52 4.06 22.05 -0.86
C LEU A 52 3.60 20.59 -0.74
N GLN A 53 3.27 19.96 -1.86
CA GLN A 53 2.91 18.54 -1.88
C GLN A 53 4.06 17.66 -1.42
N LEU A 54 5.27 17.92 -1.93
CA LEU A 54 6.47 17.17 -1.54
C LEU A 54 6.78 17.32 -0.05
N GLN A 55 6.65 18.54 0.48
CA GLN A 55 6.89 18.81 1.91
C GLN A 55 5.88 18.07 2.81
N LYS A 56 4.62 17.97 2.39
CA LYS A 56 3.61 17.16 3.10
C LYS A 56 3.95 15.67 3.07
N GLN A 57 4.42 15.15 1.94
CA GLN A 57 4.83 13.75 1.82
C GLN A 57 5.99 13.41 2.75
N LEU A 58 7.00 14.29 2.82
CA LEU A 58 8.13 14.15 3.75
C LEU A 58 7.69 14.10 5.22
N GLN A 59 6.78 14.98 5.64
CA GLN A 59 6.25 14.96 7.01
C GLN A 59 5.53 13.66 7.35
N VAL A 60 4.76 13.11 6.41
CA VAL A 60 4.08 11.81 6.62
C VAL A 60 5.10 10.68 6.72
N GLN A 61 6.17 10.71 5.91
CA GLN A 61 7.23 9.71 5.95
C GLN A 61 7.96 9.71 7.31
N GLU A 62 8.26 10.88 7.88
CA GLU A 62 8.86 11.00 9.21
C GLU A 62 7.94 10.43 10.30
N GLN A 63 6.65 10.72 10.24
CA GLN A 63 5.68 10.18 11.21
C GLN A 63 5.60 8.66 11.16
N LEU A 64 5.61 8.07 9.96
CA LEU A 64 5.65 6.62 9.78
C LEU A 64 6.92 5.99 10.35
N GLN A 65 8.08 6.61 10.13
CA GLN A 65 9.35 6.13 10.70
C GLN A 65 9.31 6.06 12.23
N VAL A 66 8.80 7.12 12.87
CA VAL A 66 8.63 7.16 14.33
C VAL A 66 7.65 6.09 14.82
N GLN A 67 6.56 5.84 14.08
CA GLN A 67 5.59 4.82 14.42
C GLN A 67 6.20 3.40 14.36
N VAL A 68 6.97 3.10 13.32
CA VAL A 68 7.66 1.81 13.14
C VAL A 68 8.70 1.60 14.25
N GLN A 69 9.52 2.61 14.56
CA GLN A 69 10.49 2.52 15.67
C GLN A 69 9.81 2.19 17.00
N ARG A 70 8.67 2.82 17.28
CA ARG A 70 7.93 2.57 18.52
C ARG A 70 7.38 1.14 18.57
N GLN A 71 6.92 0.61 17.44
CA GLN A 71 6.40 -0.76 17.35
C GLN A 71 7.51 -1.80 17.58
N ASN A 72 8.70 -1.58 17.01
CA ASN A 72 9.86 -2.45 17.23
C ASN A 72 10.32 -2.45 18.70
N GLN A 73 10.35 -1.28 19.35
CA GLN A 73 10.68 -1.19 20.78
C GLN A 73 9.68 -1.98 21.66
N LEU A 74 8.39 -1.92 21.33
CA LEU A 74 7.36 -2.70 22.03
C LEU A 74 7.56 -4.20 21.81
N GLN A 75 7.93 -4.62 20.60
CA GLN A 75 8.19 -6.02 20.28
C GLN A 75 9.40 -6.56 21.07
N GLU A 76 10.49 -5.81 21.17
CA GLU A 76 11.66 -6.17 21.98
C GLU A 76 11.32 -6.29 23.47
N GLN A 77 10.56 -5.33 24.01
CA GLN A 77 10.13 -5.38 25.42
C GLN A 77 9.28 -6.62 25.71
N LEU A 78 8.36 -6.97 24.80
CA LEU A 78 7.53 -8.16 24.95
C LEU A 78 8.38 -9.44 24.89
N GLN A 79 9.34 -9.51 23.97
CA GLN A 79 10.23 -10.67 23.85
C GLN A 79 11.06 -10.88 25.12
N LEU A 80 11.58 -9.81 25.72
CA LEU A 80 12.30 -9.85 26.99
C LEU A 80 11.41 -10.33 28.15
N GLN A 81 10.15 -9.87 28.23
CA GLN A 81 9.21 -10.32 29.26
C GLN A 81 8.91 -11.81 29.15
N ILE A 82 8.68 -12.32 27.93
CA ILE A 82 8.44 -13.74 27.68
C ILE A 82 9.66 -14.56 28.09
N GLN A 83 10.86 -14.12 27.72
CA GLN A 83 12.10 -14.84 28.05
C GLN A 83 12.31 -14.92 29.57
N ALA A 84 12.03 -13.84 30.30
CA ALA A 84 12.10 -13.80 31.75
C ALA A 84 11.06 -14.73 32.42
N GLN A 85 9.83 -14.79 31.91
CA GLN A 85 8.81 -15.73 32.41
C GLN A 85 9.21 -17.19 32.20
N ILE A 86 9.75 -17.54 31.04
CA ILE A 86 10.22 -18.91 30.75
C ILE A 86 11.36 -19.30 31.70
N GLN A 87 12.32 -18.40 31.94
CA GLN A 87 13.42 -18.67 32.90
C GLN A 87 12.90 -18.86 34.32
N ALA A 88 11.94 -18.04 34.77
CA ALA A 88 11.34 -18.18 36.09
C ALA A 88 10.57 -19.50 36.25
N GLN A 89 9.83 -19.94 35.22
CA GLN A 89 9.16 -21.24 35.23
C GLN A 89 10.15 -22.41 35.26
N ALA A 90 11.25 -22.34 34.51
CA ALA A 90 12.28 -23.38 34.50
C ALA A 90 12.95 -23.53 35.88
N GLN A 91 13.22 -22.43 36.59
CA GLN A 91 13.77 -22.47 37.95
C GLN A 91 12.79 -23.05 38.96
N ALA A 92 11.49 -22.71 38.87
CA ALA A 92 10.46 -23.25 39.74
C ALA A 92 10.27 -24.78 39.57
N GLN A 93 10.34 -25.27 38.33
CA GLN A 93 10.26 -26.72 38.05
C GLN A 93 11.49 -27.49 38.58
N ALA A 94 12.69 -26.90 38.49
CA ALA A 94 13.90 -27.49 39.03
C ALA A 94 13.88 -27.58 40.57
N GLN A 95 13.23 -26.64 41.27
CA GLN A 95 13.04 -26.72 42.72
C GLN A 95 12.00 -27.77 43.11
N ALA A 96 10.90 -27.92 42.36
CA ALA A 96 9.89 -28.95 42.62
C ALA A 96 10.41 -30.39 42.40
N GLN A 97 11.35 -30.59 41.47
CA GLN A 97 11.98 -31.91 41.26
C GLN A 97 12.94 -32.32 42.39
N ASN A 98 13.58 -31.38 43.08
CA ASN A 98 14.42 -31.71 44.24
C ASN A 98 13.60 -32.12 45.49
N ASP A 99 12.32 -31.74 45.55
CA ASP A 99 11.42 -32.12 46.66
C ASP A 99 10.69 -33.46 46.43
N THR A 100 10.74 -34.03 45.22
CA THR A 100 9.95 -35.23 44.86
C THR A 100 10.72 -36.55 45.06
N ASP A 101 12.03 -36.54 45.24
CA ASP A 101 12.84 -37.76 45.45
C ASP A 101 12.71 -38.38 46.87
N THR A 102 11.81 -37.86 47.73
CA THR A 102 11.64 -38.39 49.11
C THR A 102 10.29 -39.08 49.37
N ILE A 103 9.43 -39.34 48.38
CA ILE A 103 8.14 -40.01 48.64
C ILE A 103 7.78 -41.03 47.56
N SER A 104 8.50 -42.16 47.53
CA SER A 104 7.98 -43.40 46.95
C SER A 104 7.17 -44.16 47.99
N ASN A 105 5.85 -44.15 47.83
CA ASN A 105 4.84 -45.14 48.25
C ASN A 105 3.62 -44.45 48.85
N LEU A 106 2.52 -44.39 48.08
CA LEU A 106 1.17 -44.80 48.47
C LEU A 106 0.16 -44.38 47.38
N GLY A 107 -0.56 -45.36 46.83
CA GLY A 107 -1.98 -45.28 46.45
C GLY A 107 -2.45 -44.22 45.44
N ASN A 108 -2.82 -44.71 44.25
CA ASN A 108 -3.65 -44.04 43.24
C ASN A 108 -4.91 -43.36 43.85
N PRO A 109 -5.31 -42.16 43.38
CA PRO A 109 -6.50 -42.13 42.53
C PRO A 109 -6.46 -41.10 41.38
N THR A 110 -7.20 -41.44 40.33
CA THR A 110 -7.56 -40.64 39.15
C THR A 110 -8.10 -39.26 39.52
N GLN A 111 -7.56 -38.19 38.91
CA GLN A 111 -8.13 -36.84 38.97
C GLN A 111 -8.70 -36.43 37.61
N THR A 112 -9.97 -36.02 37.63
CA THR A 112 -10.67 -35.38 36.52
C THR A 112 -10.21 -33.93 36.41
N VAL A 113 -9.69 -33.52 35.26
CA VAL A 113 -9.31 -32.12 34.99
C VAL A 113 -10.53 -31.37 34.46
N THR A 114 -11.05 -30.44 35.25
CA THR A 114 -11.99 -29.41 34.78
C THR A 114 -11.18 -28.19 34.33
N ILE A 115 -11.14 -27.91 33.02
CA ILE A 115 -10.52 -26.71 32.49
C ILE A 115 -11.56 -25.58 32.51
N ASN A 116 -11.41 -24.65 33.46
CA ASN A 116 -12.10 -23.37 33.41
C ASN A 116 -11.22 -22.36 32.65
N LEU A 117 -11.55 -22.09 31.40
CA LEU A 117 -10.99 -20.97 30.64
C LEU A 117 -11.73 -19.71 31.08
N ALA A 118 -11.13 -18.92 31.98
CA ALA A 118 -11.57 -17.56 32.23
C ALA A 118 -10.81 -16.63 31.28
N ASP A 119 -11.51 -16.14 30.25
CA ASP A 119 -11.07 -15.00 29.43
C ASP A 119 -10.80 -13.79 30.34
N GLN A 120 -9.61 -13.22 30.22
CA GLN A 120 -9.30 -11.94 30.82
C GLN A 120 -9.54 -10.80 29.83
N ASP A 121 -9.97 -9.68 30.41
CA ASP A 121 -10.05 -8.33 29.83
C ASP A 121 -11.30 -7.93 29.04
N ASN A 122 -12.43 -7.82 29.75
CA ASN A 122 -13.47 -6.84 29.44
C ASN A 122 -13.57 -5.78 30.56
N LYS A 123 -13.05 -4.58 30.31
CA LYS A 123 -13.12 -3.43 31.24
C LYS A 123 -14.53 -2.81 31.20
N CYS A 124 -15.37 -3.15 32.17
CA CYS A 124 -16.63 -2.43 32.41
C CYS A 124 -16.35 -1.02 32.97
N LYS A 125 -16.90 0.02 32.33
CA LYS A 125 -17.02 1.37 32.93
C LYS A 125 -18.49 1.64 33.27
N CYS A 126 -18.79 1.80 34.55
CA CYS A 126 -20.11 2.20 35.03
C CYS A 126 -20.24 3.74 35.02
N GLN A 127 -21.34 4.28 34.50
CA GLN A 127 -21.70 5.68 34.70
C GLN A 127 -22.54 5.82 35.98
N GLY A 128 -22.05 6.62 36.94
CA GLY A 128 -22.68 6.83 38.25
C GLY A 128 -21.82 6.30 39.41
N LYS A 129 -22.19 6.62 40.66
CA LYS A 129 -21.44 6.32 41.89
C LYS A 129 -21.45 4.82 42.27
N CYS A 130 -21.25 3.93 41.32
CA CYS A 130 -21.14 2.49 41.57
C CYS A 130 -19.66 2.11 41.64
N LYS A 131 -19.21 1.62 42.79
CA LYS A 131 -17.87 1.03 42.95
C LYS A 131 -17.92 -0.40 42.43
N CYS A 132 -16.98 -0.76 41.56
CA CYS A 132 -16.84 -2.10 41.00
C CYS A 132 -15.62 -2.77 41.61
N ASP A 133 -15.83 -3.75 42.49
CA ASP A 133 -14.74 -4.40 43.24
C ASP A 133 -14.13 -5.59 42.47
N GLY A 134 -13.91 -5.41 41.16
CA GLY A 134 -13.27 -6.42 40.30
C GLY A 134 -14.10 -7.68 40.00
N LYS A 135 -15.34 -7.76 40.47
CA LYS A 135 -16.33 -8.76 40.06
C LYS A 135 -17.60 -8.02 39.63
N CYS A 136 -17.91 -8.01 38.34
CA CYS A 136 -19.14 -7.39 37.84
C CYS A 136 -20.35 -8.23 38.30
N GLN A 137 -20.86 -7.96 39.50
CA GLN A 137 -22.21 -8.38 39.90
C GLN A 137 -23.14 -7.18 39.76
N CYS A 138 -23.78 -7.08 38.60
CA CYS A 138 -24.84 -6.12 38.36
C CYS A 138 -26.13 -6.71 38.97
N ASN A 139 -26.73 -6.01 39.94
CA ASN A 139 -28.08 -6.30 40.39
C ASN A 139 -29.11 -5.62 39.46
N ASP A 140 -30.35 -6.09 39.48
CA ASP A 140 -31.46 -5.76 38.54
C ASP A 140 -31.79 -4.26 38.37
N LYS A 141 -31.09 -3.36 39.07
CA LYS A 141 -31.22 -1.90 38.97
C LYS A 141 -30.09 -1.23 38.20
N CYS A 142 -29.04 -1.95 37.82
CA CYS A 142 -27.91 -1.43 37.05
C CYS A 142 -28.03 -1.83 35.58
N LYS A 143 -28.54 -0.93 34.72
CA LYS A 143 -28.45 -1.11 33.27
C LYS A 143 -27.03 -0.79 32.80
N CYS A 144 -26.16 -1.80 32.79
CA CYS A 144 -24.91 -1.72 32.05
C CYS A 144 -25.26 -1.85 30.56
N HIS A 145 -25.22 -0.74 29.83
CA HIS A 145 -25.08 -0.83 28.37
C HIS A 145 -23.61 -1.11 28.08
N MET A 146 -23.34 -2.26 27.47
CA MET A 146 -22.11 -2.41 26.72
C MET A 146 -22.18 -1.39 25.59
N MET A 147 -21.40 -0.31 25.69
CA MET A 147 -21.07 0.47 24.52
C MET A 147 -20.08 -0.40 23.76
N GLU A 148 -20.58 -1.17 22.79
CA GLU A 148 -19.73 -1.80 21.79
C GLU A 148 -18.98 -0.65 21.09
N LEU A 149 -17.67 -0.58 21.33
CA LEU A 149 -16.79 0.17 20.45
C LEU A 149 -16.97 -0.46 19.06
N PRO A 150 -17.11 0.33 17.98
CA PRO A 150 -17.19 -0.25 16.65
C PRO A 150 -15.98 -1.15 16.47
N GLU A 151 -16.22 -2.47 16.37
CA GLU A 151 -15.17 -3.44 16.18
C GLU A 151 -14.43 -3.05 14.90
N GLY A 152 -13.15 -2.68 15.01
CA GLY A 152 -12.32 -2.57 13.82
C GLY A 152 -12.31 -3.91 13.09
N GLY A 153 -12.26 -3.88 11.76
CA GLY A 153 -12.30 -5.10 10.96
C GLY A 153 -11.32 -6.17 11.44
N LYS A 154 -11.81 -7.38 11.67
CA LYS A 154 -11.05 -8.55 12.12
C LYS A 154 -10.44 -9.25 10.91
N LEU A 155 -9.19 -9.70 11.01
CA LEU A 155 -8.58 -10.58 10.01
C LEU A 155 -9.32 -11.92 10.02
N VAL A 156 -9.85 -12.33 8.87
CA VAL A 156 -10.58 -13.60 8.67
C VAL A 156 -9.64 -14.66 8.12
N GLU A 157 -8.98 -14.39 7.01
CA GLU A 157 -8.03 -15.29 6.37
C GLU A 157 -6.82 -14.52 5.83
N PHE A 158 -5.66 -15.19 5.79
CA PHE A 158 -4.44 -14.69 5.18
C PHE A 158 -3.77 -15.77 4.33
N GLN A 159 -3.44 -15.42 3.08
CA GLN A 159 -2.71 -16.29 2.15
C GLN A 159 -1.60 -15.50 1.47
N ALA A 160 -0.46 -16.14 1.23
CA ALA A 160 0.68 -15.50 0.59
C ALA A 160 1.46 -16.46 -0.31
N ASP A 161 1.92 -15.93 -1.43
CA ASP A 161 2.88 -16.55 -2.33
C ASP A 161 4.18 -15.73 -2.27
N THR A 162 5.24 -16.37 -1.81
CA THR A 162 6.56 -15.75 -1.68
C THR A 162 7.57 -16.62 -2.41
N ARG A 163 8.20 -16.05 -3.43
CA ARG A 163 9.18 -16.75 -4.27
C ARG A 163 10.47 -15.98 -4.33
N ASN A 164 11.56 -16.65 -3.94
CA ASN A 164 12.90 -16.12 -4.14
C ASN A 164 13.34 -16.42 -5.57
N SER A 165 13.24 -15.44 -6.46
CA SER A 165 14.06 -15.39 -7.67
C SER A 165 15.31 -14.53 -7.40
N VAL A 166 16.00 -14.82 -6.28
CA VAL A 166 17.26 -14.18 -5.95
C VAL A 166 18.35 -14.88 -6.75
N ASN A 167 18.72 -14.27 -7.88
CA ASN A 167 19.90 -14.65 -8.62
C ASN A 167 21.14 -14.21 -7.82
N ARG A 168 21.59 -15.03 -6.88
CA ARG A 168 22.78 -14.72 -6.06
C ARG A 168 24.07 -14.59 -6.89
N ALA A 169 24.03 -14.94 -8.19
CA ALA A 169 25.18 -15.07 -9.07
C ALA A 169 25.06 -14.31 -10.41
N GLY A 170 24.00 -13.52 -10.66
CA GLY A 170 23.82 -12.78 -11.93
C GLY A 170 23.61 -13.64 -13.20
N ASN A 171 23.60 -14.98 -13.12
CA ASN A 171 23.77 -15.86 -14.29
C ASN A 171 22.52 -16.62 -14.80
N GLN A 172 21.31 -16.42 -14.23
CA GLN A 172 20.07 -16.92 -14.84
C GLN A 172 19.30 -15.81 -15.57
N PRO A 173 18.85 -16.04 -16.82
CA PRO A 173 18.00 -15.10 -17.53
C PRO A 173 16.68 -14.94 -16.78
N GLY A 174 16.20 -13.71 -16.63
CA GLY A 174 14.91 -13.44 -16.00
C GLY A 174 13.77 -13.99 -16.85
N THR A 175 12.57 -14.08 -16.29
CA THR A 175 11.39 -14.46 -17.07
C THR A 175 10.95 -13.28 -17.91
N CYS A 176 10.99 -13.39 -19.24
CA CYS A 176 10.48 -12.34 -20.12
C CYS A 176 8.97 -12.13 -19.89
N LEU A 177 8.54 -10.87 -19.87
CA LEU A 177 7.13 -10.48 -19.67
C LEU A 177 6.45 -9.99 -20.95
N GLU A 178 6.95 -10.35 -22.14
CA GLU A 178 6.42 -9.82 -23.42
C GLU A 178 4.91 -10.06 -23.59
N ASP A 179 4.47 -11.26 -23.20
CA ASP A 179 3.07 -11.65 -23.09
C ASP A 179 2.55 -11.50 -21.67
N GLU A 180 1.23 -11.49 -21.53
CA GLU A 180 0.56 -11.49 -20.24
C GLU A 180 0.96 -12.71 -19.39
N THR A 181 1.86 -12.47 -18.45
CA THR A 181 2.56 -13.52 -17.71
C THR A 181 2.13 -13.50 -16.26
N LYS A 182 1.83 -14.67 -15.71
CA LYS A 182 1.50 -14.84 -14.30
C LYS A 182 2.76 -14.63 -13.44
N VAL A 183 2.72 -13.62 -12.59
CA VAL A 183 3.78 -13.26 -11.64
C VAL A 183 3.63 -14.05 -10.35
N ALA A 184 2.43 -14.05 -9.77
CA ALA A 184 2.11 -14.71 -8.51
C ALA A 184 0.61 -15.03 -8.43
N GLU A 185 0.26 -15.93 -7.51
CA GLU A 185 -1.11 -16.41 -7.36
C GLU A 185 -1.39 -16.78 -5.91
N VAL A 186 -2.54 -16.38 -5.37
CA VAL A 186 -2.98 -16.72 -4.01
C VAL A 186 -4.46 -17.10 -4.02
N THR A 187 -4.82 -18.12 -3.25
CA THR A 187 -6.19 -18.62 -3.16
C THR A 187 -6.69 -18.52 -1.72
N LEU A 188 -7.77 -17.78 -1.49
CA LEU A 188 -8.51 -17.79 -0.23
C LEU A 188 -9.52 -18.95 -0.25
N ASN A 189 -9.65 -19.65 0.88
CA ASN A 189 -10.46 -20.86 0.96
C ASN A 189 -11.95 -20.52 0.94
N ASP A 190 -12.37 -19.58 1.78
CA ASP A 190 -13.76 -19.15 1.93
C ASP A 190 -13.77 -17.63 2.11
N VAL A 191 -14.48 -16.91 1.24
CA VAL A 191 -14.71 -15.47 1.41
C VAL A 191 -16.18 -15.21 1.68
N THR A 192 -16.46 -14.28 2.59
CA THR A 192 -17.83 -13.92 2.99
C THR A 192 -18.27 -12.61 2.33
N ALA A 193 -19.51 -12.57 1.84
CA ALA A 193 -20.14 -11.37 1.33
C ALA A 193 -20.09 -10.23 2.37
N GLY A 194 -19.66 -9.05 1.93
CA GLY A 194 -19.46 -7.88 2.79
C GLY A 194 -18.05 -7.73 3.34
N ASN A 195 -17.24 -8.79 3.37
CA ASN A 195 -15.83 -8.68 3.72
C ASN A 195 -15.02 -7.96 2.62
N LYS A 196 -13.82 -7.52 2.99
CA LYS A 196 -12.86 -6.90 2.08
C LYS A 196 -11.62 -7.77 1.99
N VAL A 197 -11.06 -7.89 0.79
CA VAL A 197 -9.78 -8.57 0.60
C VAL A 197 -8.72 -7.55 0.22
N LEU A 198 -7.75 -7.34 1.10
CA LEU A 198 -6.57 -6.54 0.83
C LEU A 198 -5.53 -7.37 0.09
N LEU A 199 -5.20 -6.94 -1.13
CA LEU A 199 -4.18 -7.54 -1.97
C LEU A 199 -2.93 -6.66 -1.95
N ASN A 200 -1.79 -7.24 -1.58
CA ASN A 200 -0.50 -6.57 -1.55
C ASN A 200 0.54 -7.40 -2.30
N GLY A 201 1.16 -6.81 -3.33
CA GLY A 201 2.21 -7.45 -4.13
C GLY A 201 3.47 -6.61 -4.21
N LEU A 202 4.61 -7.28 -4.22
CA LEU A 202 5.91 -6.69 -4.55
C LEU A 202 6.66 -7.66 -5.48
N PHE A 203 7.10 -7.18 -6.61
CA PHE A 203 8.02 -7.90 -7.48
C PHE A 203 9.03 -6.94 -8.08
N HIS A 204 10.07 -7.47 -8.71
CA HIS A 204 11.12 -6.65 -9.29
C HIS A 204 11.18 -6.88 -10.79
N VAL A 205 11.61 -5.88 -11.53
CA VAL A 205 11.83 -5.99 -12.98
C VAL A 205 13.18 -5.39 -13.36
N ASP A 206 13.76 -5.92 -14.44
CA ASP A 206 14.94 -5.36 -15.09
C ASP A 206 14.60 -4.99 -16.54
N ASN A 207 15.17 -3.89 -17.01
CA ASN A 207 15.07 -3.48 -18.40
C ASN A 207 16.44 -3.44 -19.07
N ASP A 208 16.86 -4.56 -19.63
CA ASP A 208 18.11 -4.70 -20.39
C ASP A 208 18.04 -4.02 -21.79
N GLN A 209 17.12 -3.07 -22.00
CA GLN A 209 16.98 -2.32 -23.26
C GLN A 209 17.51 -0.90 -23.11
N GLY A 210 18.22 -0.40 -24.12
CA GLY A 210 18.72 1.00 -24.16
C GLY A 210 17.64 2.08 -24.29
N VAL A 211 16.36 1.73 -24.13
CA VAL A 211 15.19 2.63 -24.13
C VAL A 211 14.27 2.28 -22.97
N PHE A 212 13.49 3.26 -22.49
CA PHE A 212 12.49 3.00 -21.46
C PHE A 212 11.41 2.05 -21.99
N GLN A 213 10.84 1.26 -21.09
CA GLN A 213 9.78 0.31 -21.42
C GLN A 213 8.52 0.55 -20.61
N ASN A 214 7.36 0.19 -21.17
CA ASN A 214 6.10 0.22 -20.45
C ASN A 214 5.78 -1.16 -19.89
N LEU A 215 5.46 -1.20 -18.60
CA LEU A 215 4.93 -2.35 -17.91
C LEU A 215 3.44 -2.13 -17.60
N ARG A 216 2.61 -3.10 -17.95
CA ARG A 216 1.21 -3.19 -17.56
C ARG A 216 1.05 -4.24 -16.47
N VAL A 217 0.42 -3.90 -15.36
CA VAL A 217 0.24 -4.79 -14.21
C VAL A 217 -1.24 -4.97 -13.92
N ARG A 218 -1.70 -6.21 -13.77
CA ARG A 218 -3.13 -6.52 -13.61
C ARG A 218 -3.35 -7.58 -12.54
N ILE A 219 -4.50 -7.49 -11.85
CA ILE A 219 -4.98 -8.57 -11.00
C ILE A 219 -6.31 -9.09 -11.55
N TYR A 220 -6.38 -10.41 -11.68
CA TYR A 220 -7.58 -11.13 -12.07
C TYR A 220 -8.12 -11.96 -10.90
N LYS A 221 -9.43 -12.06 -10.81
CA LYS A 221 -10.14 -12.94 -9.88
C LYS A 221 -10.53 -14.25 -10.59
N ASN A 222 -10.17 -15.39 -10.03
CA ASN A 222 -10.42 -16.76 -10.49
C ASN A 222 -9.71 -17.18 -11.79
N SER A 223 -9.76 -16.37 -12.85
CA SER A 223 -9.07 -16.67 -14.12
C SER A 223 -8.68 -15.42 -14.89
N VAL A 224 -7.62 -15.53 -15.70
CA VAL A 224 -7.11 -14.44 -16.56
C VAL A 224 -8.08 -14.23 -17.73
N SER A 225 -9.08 -13.37 -17.51
CA SER A 225 -10.05 -12.96 -18.53
C SER A 225 -10.52 -11.51 -18.27
N PRO A 226 -10.92 -10.76 -19.31
CA PRO A 226 -11.40 -9.38 -19.13
C PRO A 226 -12.57 -9.23 -18.15
N ALA A 227 -13.42 -10.24 -18.01
CA ALA A 227 -14.57 -10.22 -17.09
C ALA A 227 -14.16 -10.30 -15.61
N ASN A 228 -12.94 -10.78 -15.35
CA ASN A 228 -12.41 -11.06 -14.03
C ASN A 228 -11.36 -10.03 -13.59
N LEU A 229 -11.13 -8.99 -14.38
CA LEU A 229 -10.17 -7.94 -14.11
C LEU A 229 -10.66 -7.06 -12.96
N ILE A 230 -9.91 -7.02 -11.86
CA ILE A 230 -10.25 -6.20 -10.67
C ILE A 230 -9.25 -5.04 -10.45
N TYR A 231 -8.07 -5.13 -11.05
CA TYR A 231 -7.04 -4.09 -10.98
C TYR A 231 -6.29 -4.01 -12.31
N ASP A 232 -6.04 -2.79 -12.81
CA ASP A 232 -5.27 -2.54 -14.02
C ASP A 232 -4.44 -1.27 -13.87
N LEU A 233 -3.12 -1.42 -13.92
CA LEU A 233 -2.15 -0.35 -14.05
C LEU A 233 -1.62 -0.37 -15.49
N PRO A 234 -2.17 0.45 -16.39
CA PRO A 234 -2.00 0.28 -17.83
C PRO A 234 -0.61 0.65 -18.34
N ARG A 235 0.09 1.56 -17.65
CA ARG A 235 1.43 2.05 -18.03
C ARG A 235 2.23 2.43 -16.79
N LEU A 236 3.30 1.70 -16.56
CA LEU A 236 4.37 2.04 -15.64
C LEU A 236 5.68 2.08 -16.43
N GLU A 237 6.36 3.22 -16.41
CA GLU A 237 7.63 3.40 -17.12
C GLU A 237 8.76 2.74 -16.32
N ILE A 238 9.53 1.90 -16.99
CA ILE A 238 10.75 1.25 -16.49
C ILE A 238 11.92 1.89 -17.23
N ASP A 239 12.90 2.40 -16.47
CA ASP A 239 14.04 3.13 -17.02
C ASP A 239 14.88 2.27 -17.97
N ALA A 240 15.63 2.92 -18.87
CA ALA A 240 16.50 2.25 -19.83
C ALA A 240 17.78 1.69 -19.18
N GLU A 241 18.38 0.67 -19.81
CA GLU A 241 19.65 0.04 -19.44
C GLU A 241 20.76 1.07 -19.18
N ASN A 242 21.53 0.85 -18.10
CA ASN A 242 22.61 1.73 -17.60
C ASN A 242 22.12 2.94 -16.81
N ARG A 243 20.94 2.83 -16.18
CA ARG A 243 20.47 3.74 -15.14
C ARG A 243 20.28 2.95 -13.83
N ASP A 244 19.27 3.29 -13.05
CA ASP A 244 18.77 2.59 -11.87
C ASP A 244 17.72 1.52 -12.23
N ASP A 245 17.80 0.98 -13.45
CA ASP A 245 16.88 0.00 -14.04
C ASP A 245 17.06 -1.43 -13.51
N GLN A 246 18.17 -1.69 -12.81
CA GLN A 246 18.43 -2.98 -12.18
C GLN A 246 17.57 -3.16 -10.93
N ASN A 247 16.72 -4.16 -10.98
CA ASN A 247 15.88 -4.66 -9.91
C ASN A 247 14.91 -3.58 -9.40
N GLN A 248 14.25 -2.88 -10.33
CA GLN A 248 13.27 -1.85 -10.02
C GLN A 248 12.06 -2.47 -9.29
N PRO A 249 11.70 -1.99 -8.09
CA PRO A 249 10.61 -2.56 -7.31
C PRO A 249 9.25 -2.09 -7.84
N ILE A 250 8.34 -3.04 -8.05
CA ILE A 250 6.97 -2.83 -8.49
C ILE A 250 6.03 -3.24 -7.36
N THR A 251 5.34 -2.24 -6.79
CA THR A 251 4.39 -2.43 -5.69
C THR A 251 2.96 -2.40 -6.20
N VAL A 252 2.14 -3.34 -5.74
CA VAL A 252 0.73 -3.45 -6.08
C VAL A 252 -0.09 -3.44 -4.80
N LEU A 253 -1.09 -2.56 -4.73
CA LEU A 253 -2.01 -2.49 -3.61
C LEU A 253 -3.44 -2.33 -4.13
N HIS A 254 -4.31 -3.25 -3.74
CA HIS A 254 -5.72 -3.23 -4.16
C HIS A 254 -6.62 -3.77 -3.04
N VAL A 255 -7.86 -3.30 -2.99
CA VAL A 255 -8.89 -3.82 -2.08
C VAL A 255 -10.06 -4.31 -2.91
N ASP A 256 -10.29 -5.62 -2.89
CA ASP A 256 -11.45 -6.26 -3.50
C ASP A 256 -12.64 -6.23 -2.51
N ASN A 257 -13.84 -5.94 -3.01
CA ASN A 257 -15.06 -5.97 -2.21
C ASN A 257 -15.81 -7.26 -2.55
N ILE A 258 -16.00 -8.12 -1.55
CA ILE A 258 -16.68 -9.41 -1.75
C ILE A 258 -18.19 -9.19 -1.74
N THR A 259 -18.85 -9.46 -2.87
CA THR A 259 -20.31 -9.28 -3.02
C THR A 259 -21.11 -10.52 -2.66
N ASP A 260 -20.51 -11.70 -2.83
CA ASP A 260 -21.16 -12.99 -2.67
C ASP A 260 -20.21 -13.94 -1.95
N ASP A 261 -20.76 -14.83 -1.14
CA ASP A 261 -20.00 -15.90 -0.52
C ASP A 261 -19.41 -16.79 -1.61
N ALA A 262 -18.12 -17.10 -1.51
CA ALA A 262 -17.44 -17.92 -2.49
C ALA A 262 -16.34 -18.74 -1.86
N THR A 263 -16.06 -19.89 -2.46
CA THR A 263 -14.98 -20.77 -2.03
C THR A 263 -13.88 -20.80 -3.08
N ASN A 264 -12.65 -21.07 -2.66
CA ASN A 264 -11.46 -21.18 -3.51
C ASN A 264 -11.29 -19.94 -4.41
N VAL A 265 -11.43 -18.75 -3.84
CA VAL A 265 -11.29 -17.49 -4.59
C VAL A 265 -9.82 -17.25 -4.86
N ASN A 266 -9.48 -17.32 -6.13
CA ASN A 266 -8.10 -17.23 -6.60
C ASN A 266 -7.81 -15.80 -7.09
N TYR A 267 -6.68 -15.23 -6.70
CA TYR A 267 -6.20 -13.94 -7.18
C TYR A 267 -4.91 -14.15 -7.96
N ILE A 268 -4.89 -13.68 -9.20
CA ILE A 268 -3.80 -13.90 -10.14
C ILE A 268 -3.18 -12.54 -10.48
N LEU A 269 -1.96 -12.31 -10.01
CA LEU A 269 -1.16 -11.15 -10.37
C LEU A 269 -0.43 -11.43 -11.69
N THR A 270 -0.61 -10.55 -12.66
CA THR A 270 0.00 -10.65 -13.98
C THR A 270 0.74 -9.37 -14.34
N ALA A 271 1.74 -9.50 -15.20
CA ALA A 271 2.47 -8.39 -15.76
C ALA A 271 2.74 -8.62 -17.25
N GLN A 272 2.81 -7.52 -18.01
CA GLN A 272 3.10 -7.54 -19.44
C GLN A 272 3.96 -6.32 -19.82
N GLY A 273 5.09 -6.55 -20.46
CA GLY A 273 6.02 -5.53 -20.95
C GLY A 273 7.31 -6.16 -21.46
N GLN A 274 8.07 -5.42 -22.28
CA GLN A 274 9.39 -5.85 -22.76
C GLN A 274 10.47 -5.67 -21.68
N VAL A 275 10.26 -6.32 -20.53
CA VAL A 275 11.16 -6.32 -19.37
C VAL A 275 11.27 -7.73 -18.80
N LEU A 276 12.24 -7.94 -17.93
CA LEU A 276 12.51 -9.23 -17.28
C LEU A 276 11.98 -9.22 -15.85
N LEU A 277 11.20 -10.23 -15.47
CA LEU A 277 10.78 -10.45 -14.09
C LEU A 277 11.95 -10.93 -13.23
N ARG A 278 12.13 -10.26 -12.08
CA ARG A 278 13.12 -10.57 -11.06
C ARG A 278 12.48 -10.81 -9.70
N GLY A 279 13.22 -11.50 -8.83
CA GLY A 279 12.83 -11.73 -7.45
C GLY A 279 13.55 -10.80 -6.48
N PRO A 280 13.08 -10.74 -5.22
CA PRO A 280 11.99 -11.53 -4.65
C PRO A 280 10.61 -11.10 -5.17
N ILE A 281 9.68 -12.07 -5.20
CA ILE A 281 8.27 -11.86 -5.51
C ILE A 281 7.47 -12.18 -4.25
N THR A 282 6.60 -11.26 -3.84
CA THR A 282 5.59 -11.49 -2.81
C THR A 282 4.23 -11.08 -3.34
N PHE A 283 3.21 -11.86 -3.04
CA PHE A 283 1.83 -11.50 -3.24
C PHE A 283 1.00 -12.09 -2.10
N ALA A 284 0.20 -11.27 -1.45
CA ALA A 284 -0.59 -11.66 -0.29
C ALA A 284 -2.03 -11.16 -0.42
N ALA A 285 -2.95 -11.95 0.12
CA ALA A 285 -4.36 -11.63 0.28
C ALA A 285 -4.74 -11.73 1.76
N SER A 286 -5.34 -10.68 2.29
CA SER A 286 -5.89 -10.64 3.65
C SER A 286 -7.38 -10.34 3.58
N GLU A 287 -8.22 -11.28 4.00
CA GLU A 287 -9.65 -11.02 4.17
C GLU A 287 -9.88 -10.35 5.53
N ILE A 288 -10.63 -9.26 5.54
CA ILE A 288 -10.91 -8.44 6.71
C ILE A 288 -12.42 -8.22 6.78
N THR A 289 -13.01 -8.40 7.96
CA THR A 289 -14.43 -8.07 8.17
C THR A 289 -14.65 -6.57 8.01
N SER A 290 -15.73 -6.18 7.32
CA SER A 290 -16.13 -4.76 7.26
C SER A 290 -16.70 -4.25 8.57
#